data_AF-A0A0R2A703-F1
#
_entry.id   AF-A0A0R2A703-F1
#
_cell.length_a   1.000
_cell.length_b   1.000
_cell.length_c   1.000
_cell.angle_alpha   90.00
_cell.angle_beta   90.00
_cell.angle_gamma   90.00
#
_symmetry.space_group_name_H-M   'P 1'
#
loop_
_entity.id
_entity.type
_entity.pdbx_description
1 polymer ?
#
loop_
_entity_poly.entity_id
_entity_poly.type
_entity_poly.pdbx_seq_one_letter_code
_entity_poly.pdbx_strand_id
1 'polypeptide(L)'
;MWLSYNKLDASLKQSKRQKDNMIYGSMKSVHLVQQQLKLVARSMDSWNKARKAYAKNPGKFTGRPKLPKYRTKGGLSTIIVDNQTAKLRKNGYVEIPCMDKFKIKLAHPETTAIQEVRIVPQNRRFIVEVVYKTNQTVQYNPDNGRYLGIDPGVNNAFTLVTNVPGITPVIVNGKPIKAINQFYNKQRARLTSIHDLLGQNRSSRRLTSLDFFRNQKMNRFAHEASKRIVDFALSHGLNTIIIGKNKRQKQRSRMSKQNNQNFIGIPH
;
A
#
# COMPACT_ATOMS: atom_id res chain seq x y z
N MET A 1 -0.01 19.15 -23.67
CA MET A 1 1.05 18.12 -23.56
C MET A 1 1.71 18.28 -22.19
N TRP A 2 1.77 17.25 -21.33
CA TRP A 2 2.53 17.38 -20.06
C TRP A 2 4.01 17.14 -20.30
N LEU A 3 4.87 17.71 -19.45
CA LEU A 3 6.32 17.56 -19.57
C LEU A 3 6.75 16.17 -19.09
N SER A 4 7.63 15.53 -19.87
CA SER A 4 8.33 14.33 -19.42
C SER A 4 9.31 14.69 -18.29
N TYR A 5 9.79 13.69 -17.55
CA TYR A 5 10.82 13.89 -16.53
C TYR A 5 12.02 14.68 -17.07
N ASN A 6 12.55 14.32 -18.24
CA ASN A 6 13.72 15.00 -18.82
C ASN A 6 13.45 16.49 -19.09
N LYS A 7 12.24 16.82 -19.58
CA LYS A 7 11.86 18.22 -19.82
C LYS A 7 11.65 18.99 -18.50
N LEU A 8 11.07 18.35 -17.48
CA LEU A 8 10.93 18.93 -16.13
C LEU A 8 12.29 19.19 -15.48
N ASP A 9 13.19 18.21 -15.52
CA ASP A 9 14.55 18.31 -14.96
C ASP A 9 15.36 19.40 -15.67
N ALA A 10 15.31 19.47 -17.01
CA ALA A 10 15.96 20.53 -17.77
C ALA A 10 15.43 21.93 -17.43
N SER A 11 14.10 22.09 -17.41
CA SER A 11 13.44 23.36 -17.09
C SER A 11 13.78 23.84 -15.68
N LEU A 12 13.70 22.97 -14.67
CA LEU A 12 13.99 23.36 -13.29
C LEU A 12 15.49 23.59 -13.03
N LYS A 13 16.39 22.93 -13.79
CA LYS A 13 17.82 23.26 -13.77
C LYS A 13 18.08 24.64 -14.36
N GLN A 14 17.39 25.01 -15.43
CA GLN A 14 17.49 26.35 -16.01
C GLN A 14 16.98 27.42 -15.04
N SER A 15 15.81 27.21 -14.42
CA SER A 15 15.27 28.11 -13.39
C SER A 15 16.22 28.26 -12.19
N LYS A 16 16.96 27.22 -11.82
CA LYS A 16 18.02 27.33 -10.79
C LYS A 16 19.14 28.27 -11.23
N ARG A 17 19.61 28.16 -12.48
CA ARG A 17 20.69 29.02 -13.03
C ARG A 17 20.25 30.48 -13.09
N GLN A 18 18.98 30.71 -13.44
CA GLN A 18 18.37 32.04 -13.48
C GLN A 18 18.01 32.60 -12.09
N LYS A 19 18.16 31.81 -11.02
CA LYS A 19 17.76 32.12 -9.64
C LYS A 19 16.24 32.30 -9.44
N ASP A 20 15.42 31.86 -10.39
CA ASP A 20 13.96 31.91 -10.31
C ASP A 20 13.38 30.81 -9.40
N ASN A 21 14.05 29.66 -9.32
CA ASN A 21 13.59 28.53 -8.53
C ASN A 21 14.77 27.72 -7.97
N MET A 22 14.84 27.63 -6.64
CA MET A 22 15.94 26.98 -5.92
C MET A 22 15.64 25.54 -5.49
N ILE A 23 14.66 24.86 -6.09
CA ILE A 23 14.27 23.50 -5.68
C ILE A 23 15.44 22.51 -5.67
N TYR A 24 16.37 22.61 -6.62
CA TYR A 24 17.61 21.81 -6.67
C TYR A 24 18.64 22.13 -5.58
N GLY A 25 18.46 23.23 -4.84
CA GLY A 25 19.21 23.57 -3.64
C GLY A 25 18.40 23.39 -2.34
N SER A 26 17.12 23.02 -2.43
CA SER A 26 16.21 22.93 -1.27
C SER A 26 16.38 21.64 -0.45
N MET A 27 17.15 20.67 -0.94
CA MET A 27 17.37 19.38 -0.28
C MET A 27 18.87 19.09 -0.19
N LYS A 28 19.27 18.30 0.82
CA LYS A 28 20.65 17.86 1.06
C LYS A 28 21.26 17.04 -0.11
N SER A 29 20.46 16.60 -1.09
CA SER A 29 20.93 15.90 -2.28
C SER A 29 20.05 16.20 -3.50
N VAL A 30 20.71 16.46 -4.64
CA VAL A 30 20.07 16.65 -5.96
C VAL A 30 19.26 15.43 -6.38
N HIS A 31 19.71 14.23 -6.00
CA HIS A 31 19.01 12.98 -6.30
C HIS A 31 17.60 12.97 -5.69
N LEU A 32 17.42 13.50 -4.47
CA LEU A 32 16.11 13.57 -3.83
C LEU A 32 15.12 14.42 -4.64
N VAL A 33 15.59 15.57 -5.14
CA VAL A 33 14.80 16.47 -5.99
C VAL A 33 14.42 15.76 -7.29
N GLN A 34 15.39 15.12 -7.96
CA GLN A 34 15.14 14.36 -9.18
C GLN A 34 14.11 13.24 -8.96
N GLN A 35 14.16 12.52 -7.83
CA GLN A 35 13.18 11.49 -7.52
C GLN A 35 11.77 12.05 -7.32
N GLN A 36 11.62 13.25 -6.75
CA GLN A 36 10.32 13.94 -6.69
C GLN A 36 9.79 14.29 -8.07
N LEU A 37 10.65 14.79 -8.97
CA LEU A 37 10.25 15.07 -10.35
C LEU A 37 9.84 13.79 -11.11
N LYS A 38 10.59 12.70 -10.92
CA LYS A 38 10.22 11.38 -11.46
C LYS A 38 8.87 10.92 -10.92
N LEU A 39 8.56 11.16 -9.66
CA LEU A 39 7.26 10.79 -9.07
C LEU A 39 6.10 11.58 -9.69
N VAL A 40 6.29 12.88 -9.92
CA VAL A 40 5.31 13.73 -10.63
C VAL A 40 5.09 13.26 -12.06
N ALA A 41 6.18 13.04 -12.81
CA ALA A 41 6.12 12.52 -14.18
C ALA A 41 5.40 11.16 -14.24
N ARG A 42 5.78 10.21 -13.36
CA ARG A 42 5.12 8.90 -13.23
C ARG A 42 3.62 9.00 -12.96
N SER A 43 3.20 9.96 -12.13
CA SER A 43 1.79 10.18 -11.82
C SER A 43 1.01 10.66 -13.05
N MET A 44 1.58 11.59 -13.82
CA MET A 44 0.97 12.08 -15.06
C MET A 44 0.93 11.00 -16.15
N ASP A 45 2.00 10.22 -16.31
CA ASP A 45 2.04 9.11 -17.25
C ASP A 45 1.01 8.03 -16.92
N SER A 46 0.87 7.70 -15.64
CA SER A 46 -0.13 6.75 -15.13
C SER A 46 -1.55 7.23 -15.40
N TRP A 47 -1.82 8.52 -15.13
CA TRP A 47 -3.11 9.13 -15.45
C TRP A 47 -3.41 9.06 -16.95
N ASN A 48 -2.46 9.39 -17.81
CA ASN A 48 -2.69 9.36 -19.25
C ASN A 48 -2.91 7.93 -19.76
N LYS A 49 -2.16 6.95 -19.25
CA LYS A 49 -2.42 5.52 -19.54
C LYS A 49 -3.83 5.12 -19.12
N ALA A 50 -4.25 5.49 -17.91
CA ALA A 50 -5.60 5.24 -17.42
C ALA A 50 -6.68 5.93 -18.28
N ARG A 51 -6.47 7.18 -18.67
CA ARG A 51 -7.38 7.94 -19.54
C ARG A 51 -7.54 7.29 -20.92
N LYS A 52 -6.44 6.85 -21.54
CA LYS A 52 -6.47 6.12 -22.82
C LYS A 52 -7.19 4.78 -22.68
N ALA A 53 -6.91 4.03 -21.62
CA ALA A 53 -7.59 2.77 -21.34
C ALA A 53 -9.09 2.96 -21.08
N TYR A 54 -9.48 4.03 -20.37
CA TYR A 54 -10.87 4.41 -20.16
C TYR A 54 -11.57 4.74 -21.47
N ALA A 55 -10.94 5.51 -22.38
CA ALA A 55 -11.52 5.84 -23.67
C ALA A 55 -11.81 4.57 -24.52
N LYS A 56 -10.96 3.55 -24.42
CA LYS A 56 -11.15 2.26 -25.12
C LYS A 56 -12.23 1.39 -24.46
N ASN A 57 -12.32 1.38 -23.14
CA ASN A 57 -13.29 0.55 -22.41
C ASN A 57 -13.71 1.20 -21.08
N PRO A 58 -14.71 2.09 -21.09
CA PRO A 58 -15.17 2.79 -19.89
C PRO A 58 -15.69 1.84 -18.81
N GLY A 59 -16.30 0.71 -19.19
CA GLY A 59 -16.90 -0.26 -18.28
C GLY A 59 -15.91 -1.00 -17.37
N LYS A 60 -14.60 -0.92 -17.65
CA LYS A 60 -13.53 -1.42 -16.76
C LYS A 60 -13.23 -0.49 -15.58
N PHE A 61 -13.79 0.72 -15.57
CA PHE A 61 -13.54 1.74 -14.58
C PHE A 61 -14.81 2.08 -13.79
N THR A 62 -14.63 2.55 -12.57
CA THR A 62 -15.72 3.01 -11.70
C THR A 62 -16.12 4.46 -11.96
N GLY A 63 -15.46 5.09 -12.93
CA GLY A 63 -15.59 6.50 -13.27
C GLY A 63 -14.40 6.96 -14.10
N ARG A 64 -14.52 8.15 -14.69
CA ARG A 64 -13.47 8.73 -15.53
C ARG A 64 -12.19 9.00 -14.70
N PRO A 65 -11.00 8.56 -15.16
CA PRO A 65 -9.74 8.87 -14.50
C PRO A 65 -9.52 10.38 -14.36
N LYS A 66 -9.31 10.82 -13.13
CA LYS A 66 -9.12 12.25 -12.79
C LYS A 66 -7.64 12.63 -12.88
N LEU A 67 -7.38 13.84 -13.36
CA LEU A 67 -6.03 14.41 -13.41
C LEU A 67 -5.43 14.46 -11.98
N PRO A 68 -4.14 14.12 -11.79
CA PRO A 68 -3.47 14.30 -10.52
C PRO A 68 -3.54 15.75 -10.06
N LYS A 69 -3.87 15.96 -8.78
CA LYS A 69 -3.96 17.30 -8.18
C LYS A 69 -2.61 17.70 -7.59
N TYR A 70 -2.39 19.01 -7.48
CA TYR A 70 -1.29 19.55 -6.69
C TYR A 70 -1.39 19.10 -5.23
N ARG A 71 -0.23 18.96 -4.58
CA ARG A 71 -0.17 18.71 -3.14
C ARG A 71 -0.51 19.98 -2.38
N THR A 72 -1.08 19.82 -1.18
CA THR A 72 -1.32 20.93 -0.26
C THR A 72 0.00 21.58 0.14
N LYS A 73 0.08 22.91 0.05
CA LYS A 73 1.25 23.68 0.49
C LYS A 73 1.51 23.41 1.98
N GLY A 74 2.76 23.14 2.34
CA GLY A 74 3.15 22.76 3.72
C GLY A 74 2.78 21.33 4.13
N GLY A 75 2.14 20.55 3.25
CA GLY A 75 1.85 19.14 3.52
C GLY A 75 3.08 18.24 3.39
N LEU A 76 3.05 17.08 4.05
CA LEU A 76 4.10 16.08 3.93
C LEU A 76 3.95 15.25 2.64
N SER A 77 5.09 14.86 2.06
CA SER A 77 5.15 13.98 0.88
C SER A 77 6.09 12.81 1.08
N THR A 78 5.86 11.73 0.34
CA THR A 78 6.79 10.62 0.27
C THR A 78 8.11 11.08 -0.33
N ILE A 79 9.21 10.84 0.38
CA ILE A 79 10.56 11.06 -0.13
C ILE A 79 11.10 9.71 -0.62
N ILE A 80 11.62 9.69 -1.83
CA ILE A 80 12.29 8.52 -2.41
C ILE A 80 13.79 8.83 -2.43
N VAL A 81 14.56 7.94 -1.82
CA VAL A 81 16.02 7.94 -1.81
C VAL A 81 16.46 6.79 -2.70
N ASP A 82 17.16 7.08 -3.79
CA ASP A 82 17.65 6.04 -4.69
C ASP A 82 18.83 5.26 -4.08
N ASN A 83 19.18 4.13 -4.71
CA ASN A 83 20.31 3.31 -4.32
C ASN A 83 21.70 3.95 -4.60
N GLN A 84 21.74 5.09 -5.28
CA GLN A 84 22.97 5.89 -5.37
C GLN A 84 23.21 6.67 -4.08
N THR A 85 22.14 7.13 -3.44
CA THR A 85 22.18 7.87 -2.19
C THR A 85 22.11 6.94 -0.98
N ALA A 86 21.15 6.02 -0.91
CA ALA A 86 21.04 5.01 0.13
C ALA A 86 22.01 3.86 -0.15
N LYS A 87 22.93 3.59 0.78
CA LYS A 87 23.99 2.59 0.61
C LYS A 87 23.70 1.37 1.47
N LEU A 88 23.62 0.21 0.82
CA LEU A 88 23.69 -1.07 1.52
C LEU A 88 25.13 -1.31 1.98
N ARG A 89 25.30 -1.63 3.27
CA ARG A 89 26.58 -1.91 3.92
C ARG A 89 26.73 -3.42 4.10
N LYS A 90 27.99 -3.90 4.17
CA LYS A 90 28.33 -5.34 4.27
C LYS A 90 27.70 -6.06 5.47
N ASN A 91 27.35 -5.34 6.52
CA ASN A 91 26.73 -5.87 7.74
C ASN A 91 25.18 -5.94 7.68
N GLY A 92 24.58 -5.83 6.48
CA GLY A 92 23.13 -5.90 6.29
C GLY A 92 22.38 -4.62 6.68
N TYR A 93 23.09 -3.49 6.82
CA TYR A 93 22.48 -2.19 7.10
C TYR A 93 22.33 -1.35 5.84
N VAL A 94 21.22 -0.64 5.72
CA VAL A 94 21.05 0.44 4.76
C VAL A 94 21.31 1.76 5.47
N GLU A 95 22.25 2.53 4.94
CA GLU A 95 22.64 3.85 5.44
C GLU A 95 22.20 4.94 4.46
N ILE A 96 21.65 6.04 4.98
CA ILE A 96 21.21 7.20 4.18
C ILE A 96 22.08 8.41 4.56
N PRO A 97 23.19 8.68 3.85
CA PRO A 97 24.14 9.73 4.23
C PRO A 97 23.52 11.13 4.25
N CYS A 98 22.63 11.44 3.32
CA CYS A 98 21.96 12.74 3.23
C CYS A 98 20.90 12.97 4.33
N MET A 99 20.71 12.02 5.24
CA MET A 99 19.79 12.10 6.38
C MET A 99 20.53 11.72 7.65
N ASP A 100 21.61 12.46 7.92
CA ASP A 100 22.42 12.36 9.14
C ASP A 100 22.89 10.92 9.41
N LYS A 101 23.25 10.23 8.31
CA LYS A 101 23.70 8.84 8.30
C LYS A 101 22.70 7.89 8.97
N PHE A 102 21.40 8.12 8.82
CA PHE A 102 20.35 7.23 9.31
C PHE A 102 20.58 5.79 8.83
N LYS A 103 20.54 4.81 9.76
CA LYS A 103 20.82 3.40 9.50
C LYS A 103 19.63 2.52 9.83
N ILE A 104 19.36 1.54 8.97
CA ILE A 104 18.27 0.56 9.13
C ILE A 104 18.87 -0.83 8.93
N LYS A 105 18.67 -1.74 9.87
CA LYS A 105 19.07 -3.16 9.70
C LYS A 105 18.01 -3.88 8.86
N LEU A 106 18.43 -4.59 7.82
CA LEU A 106 17.52 -5.42 7.04
C LEU A 106 17.18 -6.71 7.77
N ALA A 107 15.95 -7.19 7.57
CA ALA A 107 15.52 -8.51 8.04
C ALA A 107 16.22 -9.65 7.24
N HIS A 108 16.56 -9.37 5.98
CA HIS A 108 17.27 -10.26 5.07
C HIS A 108 18.72 -9.79 4.89
N PRO A 109 19.64 -10.14 5.80
CA PRO A 109 21.04 -9.69 5.77
C PRO A 109 21.81 -10.16 4.52
N GLU A 110 21.34 -11.20 3.86
CA GLU A 110 21.86 -11.74 2.60
C GLU A 110 21.54 -10.89 1.36
N THR A 111 20.73 -9.84 1.51
CA THR A 111 20.41 -8.90 0.43
C THR A 111 21.70 -8.31 -0.12
N THR A 112 21.88 -8.34 -1.45
CA THR A 112 23.08 -7.82 -2.11
C THR A 112 22.88 -6.44 -2.75
N ALA A 113 21.64 -6.07 -3.02
CA ALA A 113 21.31 -4.78 -3.64
C ALA A 113 19.94 -4.27 -3.18
N ILE A 114 19.83 -2.96 -3.02
CA ILE A 114 18.56 -2.27 -2.82
C ILE A 114 18.20 -1.46 -4.06
N GLN A 115 16.91 -1.23 -4.27
CA GLN A 115 16.38 -0.42 -5.37
C GLN A 115 16.16 1.02 -4.94
N GLU A 116 15.45 1.22 -3.83
CA GLU A 116 15.14 2.53 -3.26
C GLU A 116 14.82 2.40 -1.77
N VAL A 117 14.94 3.51 -1.05
CA VAL A 117 14.34 3.71 0.27
C VAL A 117 13.24 4.75 0.15
N ARG A 118 12.05 4.48 0.70
CA ARG A 118 10.95 5.43 0.74
C ARG A 118 10.68 5.85 2.17
N ILE A 119 10.54 7.15 2.38
CA ILE A 119 10.10 7.74 3.64
C ILE A 119 8.66 8.21 3.43
N VAL A 120 7.72 7.43 3.95
CA VAL A 120 6.30 7.62 3.74
C VAL A 120 5.69 8.27 4.99
N PRO A 121 5.22 9.53 4.91
CA PRO A 121 4.44 10.11 6.00
C PRO A 121 3.09 9.39 6.08
N GLN A 122 2.85 8.69 7.18
CA GLN A 122 1.62 7.95 7.41
C GLN A 122 1.18 8.10 8.85
N ASN A 123 -0.07 8.52 9.05
CA ASN A 123 -0.69 8.67 10.37
C ASN A 123 0.17 9.43 11.40
N ARG A 124 0.74 10.58 11.01
CA ARG A 124 1.65 11.41 11.83
C ARG A 124 2.95 10.72 12.26
N ARG A 125 3.37 9.70 11.52
CA ARG A 125 4.67 9.03 11.66
C ARG A 125 5.32 8.91 10.29
N PHE A 126 6.60 8.58 10.28
CA PHE A 126 7.30 8.22 9.06
C PHE A 126 7.54 6.72 9.03
N ILE A 127 7.06 6.06 7.97
CA ILE A 127 7.39 4.67 7.68
C ILE A 127 8.57 4.69 6.73
N VAL A 128 9.62 3.94 7.09
CA VAL A 128 10.78 3.78 6.23
C VAL A 128 10.70 2.42 5.56
N GLU A 129 10.52 2.44 4.24
CA GLU A 129 10.39 1.25 3.42
C GLU A 129 11.69 1.07 2.63
N VAL A 130 12.38 -0.05 2.83
CA VAL A 130 13.51 -0.42 1.97
C VAL A 130 12.99 -1.39 0.92
N VAL A 131 13.10 -1.00 -0.35
CA VAL A 131 12.67 -1.81 -1.49
C VAL A 131 13.89 -2.51 -2.08
N TYR A 132 13.85 -3.83 -2.10
CA TYR A 132 14.88 -4.68 -2.67
C TYR A 132 14.25 -5.92 -3.30
N LYS A 133 14.96 -6.51 -4.25
CA LYS A 133 14.61 -7.83 -4.76
C LYS A 133 15.21 -8.87 -3.81
N THR A 134 14.43 -9.89 -3.48
CA THR A 134 14.98 -11.10 -2.88
C THR A 134 15.72 -11.85 -3.99
N ASN A 135 16.98 -12.26 -3.76
CA ASN A 135 17.74 -13.10 -4.70
C ASN A 135 17.21 -14.55 -4.76
N GLN A 136 16.02 -14.79 -4.20
CA GLN A 136 15.37 -16.07 -4.15
C GLN A 136 14.61 -16.31 -5.45
N THR A 137 15.05 -17.31 -6.20
CA THR A 137 14.25 -17.87 -7.29
C THR A 137 13.12 -18.67 -6.66
N VAL A 138 11.89 -18.17 -6.75
CA VAL A 138 10.71 -18.91 -6.27
C VAL A 138 10.47 -20.07 -7.22
N GLN A 139 10.71 -21.30 -6.75
CA GLN A 139 10.30 -22.51 -7.46
C GLN A 139 8.84 -22.79 -7.11
N TYR A 140 7.98 -22.72 -8.13
CA TYR A 140 6.58 -23.10 -7.97
C TYR A 140 6.46 -24.61 -8.13
N ASN A 141 5.71 -25.24 -7.22
CA ASN A 141 5.34 -26.63 -7.41
C ASN A 141 4.40 -26.73 -8.62
N PRO A 142 4.57 -27.74 -9.50
CA PRO A 142 3.64 -27.97 -10.60
C PRO A 142 2.26 -28.34 -10.05
N ASP A 143 1.22 -28.09 -10.86
CA ASP A 143 -0.11 -28.58 -10.52
C ASP A 143 -0.08 -30.11 -10.39
N ASN A 144 -0.55 -30.61 -9.24
CA ASN A 144 -0.63 -32.04 -8.93
C ASN A 144 -2.07 -32.53 -8.84
N GLY A 145 -3.05 -31.75 -9.34
CA GLY A 145 -4.47 -32.08 -9.26
C GLY A 145 -5.06 -31.89 -7.86
N ARG A 146 -4.30 -31.34 -6.90
CA ARG A 146 -4.74 -31.12 -5.51
C ARG A 146 -4.91 -29.63 -5.27
N TYR A 147 -6.16 -29.25 -5.05
CA TYR A 147 -6.62 -27.87 -5.05
C TYR A 147 -7.00 -27.41 -3.64
N LEU A 148 -6.62 -26.18 -3.32
CA LEU A 148 -7.15 -25.43 -2.18
C LEU A 148 -8.12 -24.36 -2.70
N GLY A 149 -9.42 -24.57 -2.49
CA GLY A 149 -10.44 -23.55 -2.67
C GLY A 149 -10.50 -22.61 -1.48
N ILE A 150 -10.47 -21.30 -1.73
CA ILE A 150 -10.60 -20.25 -0.72
C ILE A 150 -11.82 -19.40 -1.05
N ASP A 151 -12.80 -19.37 -0.13
CA ASP A 151 -13.93 -18.45 -0.20
C ASP A 151 -13.77 -17.32 0.84
N PRO A 152 -13.52 -16.07 0.42
CA PRO A 152 -13.43 -14.93 1.32
C PRO A 152 -14.81 -14.47 1.82
N GLY A 153 -14.97 -14.35 3.14
CA GLY A 153 -16.20 -13.90 3.78
C GLY A 153 -15.96 -12.92 4.94
N VAL A 154 -16.97 -12.62 5.75
CA VAL A 154 -16.85 -11.65 6.86
C VAL A 154 -16.67 -12.33 8.21
N ASN A 155 -17.63 -13.15 8.64
CA ASN A 155 -17.55 -13.86 9.92
C ASN A 155 -16.55 -15.02 9.84
N ASN A 156 -16.61 -15.75 8.73
CA ASN A 156 -15.58 -16.67 8.28
C ASN A 156 -14.77 -15.87 7.27
N ALA A 157 -13.62 -15.32 7.68
CA ALA A 157 -12.82 -14.45 6.84
C ALA A 157 -12.35 -15.16 5.58
N PHE A 158 -11.95 -16.42 5.75
CA PHE A 158 -11.61 -17.33 4.67
C PHE A 158 -12.11 -18.73 5.04
N THR A 159 -12.90 -19.33 4.15
CA THR A 159 -13.28 -20.73 4.24
C THR A 159 -12.40 -21.51 3.27
N LEU A 160 -11.69 -22.51 3.79
CA LEU A 160 -10.71 -23.32 3.08
C LEU A 160 -11.28 -24.71 2.86
N VAL A 161 -11.41 -25.10 1.60
CA VAL A 161 -11.93 -26.42 1.18
C VAL A 161 -10.99 -27.04 0.16
N THR A 162 -10.96 -28.36 0.07
CA THR A 162 -10.09 -29.07 -0.86
C THR A 162 -10.84 -30.21 -1.56
N ASN A 163 -10.34 -30.61 -2.73
CA ASN A 163 -10.83 -31.78 -3.47
C ASN A 163 -10.20 -33.10 -2.99
N VAL A 164 -9.32 -33.07 -1.98
CA VAL A 164 -8.66 -34.26 -1.44
C VAL A 164 -9.52 -34.88 -0.33
N PRO A 165 -9.91 -36.16 -0.43
CA PRO A 165 -10.64 -36.86 0.63
C PRO A 165 -9.86 -36.92 1.95
N GLY A 166 -10.57 -36.87 3.08
CA GLY A 166 -9.98 -37.01 4.42
C GLY A 166 -9.35 -35.72 5.00
N ILE A 167 -9.22 -34.65 4.21
CA ILE A 167 -8.78 -33.35 4.73
C ILE A 167 -9.99 -32.55 5.21
N THR A 168 -9.97 -32.16 6.48
CA THR A 168 -11.07 -31.39 7.09
C THR A 168 -11.02 -29.92 6.62
N PRO A 169 -12.16 -29.34 6.20
CA PRO A 169 -12.26 -27.91 5.89
C PRO A 169 -11.84 -27.02 7.07
N VAL A 170 -11.17 -25.91 6.77
CA VAL A 170 -10.68 -24.97 7.79
C VAL A 170 -11.34 -23.60 7.62
N ILE A 171 -11.72 -22.99 8.74
CA ILE A 171 -12.25 -21.63 8.75
C ILE A 171 -11.28 -20.70 9.46
N VAL A 172 -10.86 -19.64 8.76
CA VAL A 172 -10.17 -18.51 9.38
C VAL A 172 -11.21 -17.56 9.97
N ASN A 173 -11.24 -17.45 11.30
CA ASN A 173 -12.23 -16.65 12.01
C ASN A 173 -12.06 -15.13 11.75
N GLY A 174 -13.08 -14.50 11.18
CA GLY A 174 -13.13 -13.06 10.90
C GLY A 174 -13.91 -12.24 11.94
N LYS A 175 -14.55 -12.87 12.93
CA LYS A 175 -15.28 -12.14 13.99
C LYS A 175 -14.40 -11.12 14.74
N PRO A 176 -13.14 -11.42 15.11
CA PRO A 176 -12.28 -10.45 15.78
C PRO A 176 -12.02 -9.20 14.93
N ILE A 177 -11.74 -9.38 13.63
CA ILE A 177 -11.42 -8.25 12.75
C ILE A 177 -12.65 -7.39 12.46
N LYS A 178 -13.82 -8.02 12.37
CA LYS A 178 -15.13 -7.36 12.31
C LYS A 178 -15.40 -6.50 13.55
N ALA A 179 -15.18 -7.03 14.74
CA ALA A 179 -15.37 -6.30 16.00
C ALA A 179 -14.46 -5.06 16.09
N ILE A 180 -13.19 -5.21 15.69
CA ILE A 180 -12.23 -4.08 15.61
C ILE A 180 -12.73 -3.01 14.62
N ASN A 181 -13.22 -3.42 13.44
CA ASN A 181 -13.75 -2.49 12.45
C ASN A 181 -15.03 -1.78 12.94
N GLN A 182 -15.89 -2.47 13.69
CA GLN A 182 -17.08 -1.88 14.32
C GLN A 182 -16.69 -0.85 15.39
N PHE A 183 -15.75 -1.18 16.28
CA PHE A 183 -15.21 -0.24 17.28
C PHE A 183 -14.65 1.01 16.58
N TYR A 184 -13.84 0.81 15.54
CA TYR A 184 -13.29 1.89 14.73
C TYR A 184 -14.39 2.81 14.17
N ASN A 185 -15.41 2.24 13.53
CA ASN A 185 -16.50 3.02 12.96
C ASN A 185 -17.25 3.83 14.02
N LYS A 186 -17.55 3.23 15.18
CA LYS A 186 -18.21 3.90 16.31
C LYS A 186 -17.37 5.07 16.84
N GLN A 187 -16.08 4.84 17.09
CA GLN A 187 -15.19 5.88 17.59
C GLN A 187 -14.99 7.00 16.57
N ARG A 188 -14.83 6.66 15.30
CA ARG A 188 -14.66 7.64 14.22
C ARG A 188 -15.89 8.51 14.05
N ALA A 189 -17.09 7.93 14.08
CA ALA A 189 -18.35 8.67 14.04
C ALA A 189 -18.46 9.63 15.23
N ARG A 190 -18.20 9.16 16.45
CA ARG A 190 -18.21 9.99 17.67
C ARG A 190 -17.24 11.18 17.56
N LEU A 191 -15.99 10.93 17.19
CA LEU A 191 -14.98 11.98 17.05
C LEU A 191 -15.31 12.96 15.94
N THR A 192 -15.85 12.47 14.82
CA THR A 192 -16.28 13.31 13.71
C THR A 192 -17.43 14.23 14.13
N SER A 193 -18.42 13.72 14.85
CA SER A 193 -19.53 14.51 15.37
C SER A 193 -19.07 15.61 16.33
N ILE A 194 -18.09 15.33 17.20
CA ILE A 194 -17.50 16.36 18.07
C ILE A 194 -16.83 17.46 17.23
N HIS A 195 -16.09 17.09 16.19
CA HIS A 195 -15.47 18.07 15.28
C HIS A 195 -16.51 18.94 14.60
N ASP A 196 -17.60 18.33 14.10
CA ASP A 196 -18.69 19.05 13.45
C ASP A 196 -19.38 20.03 14.42
N LEU A 197 -19.66 19.61 15.66
CA LEU A 197 -20.27 20.46 16.69
C LEU A 197 -19.37 21.66 17.07
N LEU A 198 -18.06 21.47 17.03
CA LEU A 198 -17.10 22.53 17.32
C LEU A 198 -16.77 23.39 16.08
N GLY A 199 -17.40 23.13 14.93
CA GLY A 199 -17.07 23.80 13.67
C GLY A 199 -15.63 23.56 13.19
N GLN A 200 -14.99 22.49 13.68
CA GLN A 200 -13.59 22.18 13.39
C GLN A 200 -13.45 21.27 12.17
N ASN A 201 -12.35 21.46 11.45
CA ASN A 201 -11.93 20.52 10.43
C ASN A 201 -11.73 19.14 11.07
N ARG A 202 -12.33 18.08 10.47
CA ARG A 202 -12.30 16.67 10.89
C ARG A 202 -10.89 16.04 10.85
N SER A 203 -9.96 16.63 11.56
CA SER A 203 -8.54 16.33 11.58
C SER A 203 -8.04 16.53 13.00
N SER A 204 -7.64 15.44 13.65
CA SER A 204 -7.06 15.49 14.99
C SER A 204 -6.06 14.37 15.18
N ARG A 205 -5.16 14.53 16.15
CA ARG A 205 -4.25 13.46 16.59
C ARG A 205 -5.01 12.18 16.92
N ARG A 206 -6.17 12.33 17.58
CA ARG A 206 -7.01 11.21 18.01
C ARG A 206 -7.63 10.46 16.83
N LEU A 207 -8.15 11.16 15.82
CA LEU A 207 -8.64 10.54 14.57
C LEU A 207 -7.50 9.80 13.85
N THR A 208 -6.35 10.43 13.70
CA THR A 208 -5.20 9.81 13.04
C THR A 208 -4.67 8.58 13.79
N SER A 209 -4.60 8.63 15.12
CA SER A 209 -4.21 7.48 15.93
C SER A 209 -5.21 6.33 15.83
N LEU A 210 -6.51 6.63 15.72
CA LEU A 210 -7.57 5.65 15.51
C LEU A 210 -7.42 4.95 14.14
N ASP A 211 -7.18 5.72 13.07
CA ASP A 211 -6.90 5.18 11.73
C ASP A 211 -5.65 4.28 11.72
N PHE A 212 -4.58 4.72 12.38
CA PHE A 212 -3.36 3.91 12.53
C PHE A 212 -3.64 2.58 13.23
N PHE A 213 -4.26 2.62 14.40
CA PHE A 213 -4.56 1.42 15.19
C PHE A 213 -5.35 0.41 14.36
N ARG A 214 -6.40 0.88 13.68
CA ARG A 214 -7.23 0.03 12.83
C ARG A 214 -6.42 -0.58 11.69
N ASN A 215 -5.63 0.22 10.97
CA ASN A 215 -4.82 -0.28 9.85
C ASN A 215 -3.78 -1.32 10.29
N GLN A 216 -3.12 -1.12 11.44
CA GLN A 216 -2.18 -2.11 11.97
C GLN A 216 -2.87 -3.45 12.30
N LYS A 217 -4.07 -3.41 12.88
CA LYS A 217 -4.85 -4.62 13.16
C LYS A 217 -5.27 -5.34 11.89
N MET A 218 -5.74 -4.60 10.87
CA MET A 218 -6.09 -5.17 9.56
C MET A 218 -4.88 -5.82 8.88
N ASN A 219 -3.75 -5.12 8.82
CA ASN A 219 -2.54 -5.63 8.18
C ASN A 219 -2.00 -6.87 8.87
N ARG A 220 -1.97 -6.86 10.21
CA ARG A 220 -1.54 -8.02 11.00
C ARG A 220 -2.43 -9.23 10.73
N PHE A 221 -3.75 -9.06 10.74
CA PHE A 221 -4.68 -10.14 10.43
C PHE A 221 -4.44 -10.70 9.03
N ALA A 222 -4.27 -9.84 8.02
CA ALA A 222 -4.01 -10.28 6.65
C ALA A 222 -2.73 -11.12 6.55
N HIS A 223 -1.64 -10.70 7.18
CA HIS A 223 -0.37 -11.45 7.19
C HIS A 223 -0.46 -12.77 7.95
N GLU A 224 -1.10 -12.79 9.11
CA GLU A 224 -1.27 -14.02 9.89
C GLU A 224 -2.20 -15.01 9.17
N ALA A 225 -3.28 -14.54 8.56
CA ALA A 225 -4.19 -15.35 7.77
C ALA A 225 -3.51 -15.92 6.53
N SER A 226 -2.81 -15.09 5.74
CA SER A 226 -2.11 -15.54 4.54
C SER A 226 -1.04 -16.58 4.87
N LYS A 227 -0.28 -16.37 5.95
CA LYS A 227 0.72 -17.33 6.41
C LYS A 227 0.07 -18.67 6.75
N ARG A 228 -0.98 -18.68 7.58
CA ARG A 228 -1.69 -19.91 7.96
C ARG A 228 -2.28 -20.66 6.77
N ILE A 229 -2.82 -19.93 5.78
CA ILE A 229 -3.35 -20.51 4.54
C ILE A 229 -2.24 -21.19 3.74
N VAL A 230 -1.09 -20.52 3.58
CA VAL A 230 0.07 -21.07 2.87
C VAL A 230 0.63 -22.28 3.62
N ASP A 231 0.80 -22.19 4.94
CA ASP A 231 1.27 -23.29 5.78
C ASP A 231 0.33 -24.51 5.66
N PHE A 232 -0.99 -24.29 5.65
CA PHE A 232 -2.00 -25.33 5.43
C PHE A 232 -1.91 -25.96 4.04
N ALA A 233 -1.71 -25.15 2.99
CA ALA A 233 -1.55 -25.65 1.63
C ALA A 233 -0.29 -26.51 1.50
N LEU A 234 0.83 -26.06 2.06
CA LEU A 234 2.11 -26.77 2.06
C LEU A 234 2.02 -28.08 2.85
N SER A 235 1.46 -28.07 4.06
CA SER A 235 1.38 -29.27 4.91
C SER A 235 0.53 -30.39 4.29
N HIS A 236 -0.36 -30.03 3.37
CA HIS A 236 -1.22 -30.99 2.68
C HIS A 236 -0.85 -31.18 1.22
N GLY A 237 0.22 -30.58 0.69
CA GLY A 237 0.64 -30.71 -0.71
C GLY A 237 -0.41 -30.21 -1.72
N LEU A 238 -1.10 -29.12 -1.39
CA LEU A 238 -2.09 -28.44 -2.25
C LEU A 238 -1.36 -27.40 -3.10
N ASN A 239 -0.91 -27.79 -4.29
CA ASN A 239 -0.01 -26.96 -5.10
C ASN A 239 -0.74 -25.82 -5.82
N THR A 240 -2.05 -25.95 -6.03
CA THR A 240 -2.85 -24.98 -6.75
C THR A 240 -3.92 -24.38 -5.84
N ILE A 241 -3.84 -23.05 -5.63
CA ILE A 241 -4.80 -22.29 -4.82
C ILE A 241 -5.79 -21.57 -5.73
N ILE A 242 -7.08 -21.82 -5.53
CA ILE A 242 -8.19 -21.20 -6.26
C ILE A 242 -8.94 -20.28 -5.31
N ILE A 243 -8.98 -18.98 -5.61
CA ILE A 243 -9.63 -17.98 -4.75
C ILE A 243 -10.94 -17.51 -5.40
N GLY A 244 -12.03 -17.55 -4.63
CA GLY A 244 -13.33 -17.04 -5.01
C GLY A 244 -13.27 -15.60 -5.52
N LYS A 245 -13.72 -15.38 -6.76
CA LYS A 245 -13.61 -14.09 -7.44
C LYS A 245 -14.83 -13.22 -7.20
N ASN A 246 -14.79 -12.43 -6.14
CA ASN A 246 -15.89 -11.52 -5.78
C ASN A 246 -15.84 -10.18 -6.54
N LYS A 247 -16.02 -10.22 -7.88
CA LYS A 247 -16.09 -9.01 -8.71
C LYS A 247 -17.29 -8.14 -8.31
N ARG A 248 -17.03 -6.88 -7.92
CA ARG A 248 -18.01 -5.77 -7.71
C ARG A 248 -18.92 -5.84 -6.48
N GLN A 249 -18.79 -6.80 -5.57
CA GLN A 249 -19.65 -6.88 -4.38
C GLN A 249 -19.52 -5.67 -3.42
N LYS A 250 -18.36 -5.00 -3.38
CA LYS A 250 -18.16 -3.76 -2.58
C LYS A 250 -18.81 -2.51 -3.20
N GLN A 251 -19.32 -2.58 -4.43
CA GLN A 251 -19.99 -1.47 -5.10
C GLN A 251 -21.49 -1.74 -5.16
N ARG A 252 -22.24 -1.04 -4.30
CA ARG A 252 -23.70 -1.12 -4.22
C ARG A 252 -24.24 -2.49 -3.79
N SER A 253 -23.61 -3.14 -2.81
CA SER A 253 -24.25 -4.29 -2.15
C SER A 253 -25.60 -3.83 -1.57
N ARG A 254 -26.69 -4.47 -2.03
CA ARG A 254 -28.06 -4.36 -1.47
C ARG A 254 -28.15 -5.06 -0.11
N MET A 255 -27.09 -5.00 0.70
CA MET A 255 -27.11 -5.51 2.07
C MET A 255 -27.50 -4.38 3.02
N SER A 256 -28.05 -4.74 4.17
CA SER A 256 -28.38 -3.78 5.23
C SER A 256 -27.18 -2.87 5.56
N LYS A 257 -27.46 -1.64 5.99
CA LYS A 257 -26.46 -0.59 6.29
C LYS A 257 -25.32 -1.10 7.18
N GLN A 258 -25.63 -2.02 8.10
CA GLN A 258 -24.69 -2.68 9.01
C GLN A 258 -23.77 -3.71 8.32
N ASN A 259 -24.29 -4.49 7.37
CA ASN A 259 -23.50 -5.47 6.62
C ASN A 259 -22.56 -4.80 5.61
N ASN A 260 -22.98 -3.69 4.98
CA ASN A 260 -22.12 -2.92 4.07
C ASN A 260 -20.89 -2.32 4.77
N GLN A 261 -21.04 -1.78 5.97
CA GLN A 261 -19.91 -1.20 6.73
C GLN A 261 -18.86 -2.23 7.14
N ASN A 262 -19.30 -3.47 7.41
CA ASN A 262 -18.42 -4.58 7.74
C ASN A 262 -17.69 -5.11 6.50
N PHE A 263 -18.41 -5.25 5.38
CA PHE A 263 -17.89 -5.83 4.14
C PHE A 263 -16.97 -4.89 3.34
N ILE A 264 -17.28 -3.58 3.31
CA ILE A 264 -16.48 -2.60 2.56
C ILE A 264 -15.16 -2.29 3.30
N GLY A 265 -15.18 -2.33 4.63
CA GLY A 265 -14.04 -1.99 5.47
C GLY A 265 -12.95 -3.06 5.49
N ILE A 266 -13.31 -4.35 5.48
CA ILE A 266 -12.33 -5.42 5.62
C ILE A 266 -11.68 -5.70 4.25
N PRO A 267 -10.34 -5.57 4.11
CA PRO A 267 -9.66 -6.01 2.91
C PRO A 267 -9.75 -7.54 2.79
N HIS A 268 -10.26 -7.99 1.64
CA HIS A 268 -10.27 -9.38 1.18
C HIS A 268 -9.64 -9.37 -0.20
#